data_AF-A0A6G7WHR5-F1
#
_entry.id   AF-A0A6G7WHR5-F1
#
_cell.length_a   1.000
_cell.length_b   1.000
_cell.length_c   1.000
_cell.angle_alpha   90.00
_cell.angle_beta   90.00
_cell.angle_gamma   90.00
#
_symmetry.space_group_name_H-M   'P 1'
#
loop_
_entity.id
_entity.type
_entity.pdbx_description
1 polymer ?
#
loop_
_entity_poly.entity_id
_entity_poly.type
_entity_poly.pdbx_seq_one_letter_code
_entity_poly.pdbx_strand_id
1 'polypeptide(L)'
;MPEKIVYVYYDTVGNNVLSKGIVNIIENISLKRIPHNLLLLNNRKHELSTYDNYTGLHIVKEQDTVIRYLKSISNEANKPSWIDFSNIEMLHQLTPVEISEILYIAHAHNYLHSPFYYKLQNNYIYLTLPNNFTKVYYRHLEEFLDQFTDSITLRMKEKVNEKRRFYQKERTIAPFIVPEKNDLIRLFKEGICISFRQMTVIGDTYSAPLFIVEDQLSMLDGQFDERTAIGDLIYDANNETWKLNYKIK
;
A
#
# COMPACT_ATOMS: atom_id res chain seq x y z
N MET A 1 1.11 -6.76 14.83
CA MET A 1 -0.36 -6.74 14.63
C MET A 1 -0.64 -5.67 13.59
N PRO A 2 -1.41 -5.96 12.53
CA PRO A 2 -1.72 -5.00 11.49
C PRO A 2 -2.48 -3.81 12.07
N GLU A 3 -2.32 -2.65 11.43
CA GLU A 3 -3.01 -1.44 11.85
C GLU A 3 -4.53 -1.65 11.79
N LYS A 4 -5.28 -1.17 12.79
CA LYS A 4 -6.74 -1.38 12.87
C LYS A 4 -7.55 -0.46 11.95
N ILE A 5 -6.88 0.30 11.10
CA ILE A 5 -7.45 1.21 10.11
C ILE A 5 -6.78 0.90 8.77
N VAL A 6 -7.57 0.97 7.71
CA VAL A 6 -7.08 0.97 6.32
C VAL A 6 -7.55 2.27 5.68
N TYR A 7 -6.60 3.13 5.35
CA TYR A 7 -6.86 4.38 4.63
C TYR A 7 -6.29 4.30 3.22
N VAL A 8 -7.05 4.82 2.25
CA VAL A 8 -6.66 4.84 0.84
C VAL A 8 -7.16 6.12 0.19
N TYR A 9 -6.24 6.86 -0.42
CA TYR A 9 -6.52 7.94 -1.34
C TYR A 9 -5.78 7.72 -2.66
N TYR A 10 -6.49 7.81 -3.77
CA TYR A 10 -5.96 7.58 -5.11
C TYR A 10 -5.99 8.85 -5.95
N ASP A 11 -4.81 9.37 -6.27
CA ASP A 11 -4.61 10.44 -7.24
C ASP A 11 -4.47 9.84 -8.65
N THR A 12 -5.51 10.03 -9.46
CA THR A 12 -5.55 9.56 -10.85
C THR A 12 -4.61 10.30 -11.80
N VAL A 13 -4.19 11.53 -11.46
CA VAL A 13 -3.31 12.33 -12.34
C VAL A 13 -1.90 11.78 -12.27
N GLY A 14 -1.39 11.56 -11.06
CA GLY A 14 -0.07 10.97 -10.84
C GLY A 14 -0.05 9.44 -10.85
N ASN A 15 -1.22 8.80 -10.91
CA ASN A 15 -1.41 7.36 -10.70
C ASN A 15 -0.69 6.86 -9.43
N ASN A 16 -0.97 7.54 -8.32
CA ASN A 16 -0.36 7.24 -7.02
C ASN A 16 -1.42 7.06 -5.93
N VAL A 17 -1.11 6.16 -5.01
CA VAL A 17 -1.96 5.86 -3.87
C VAL A 17 -1.24 6.27 -2.60
N LEU A 18 -1.86 7.19 -1.86
CA LEU A 18 -1.53 7.46 -0.47
C LEU A 18 -2.33 6.51 0.41
N SER A 19 -1.65 5.74 1.26
CA SER A 19 -2.33 4.77 2.10
C SER A 19 -1.69 4.58 3.46
N LYS A 20 -2.50 4.09 4.41
CA LYS A 20 -2.09 3.66 5.76
C LYS A 20 -2.77 2.33 6.05
N GLY A 21 -2.08 1.41 6.71
CA GLY A 21 -2.59 0.07 6.98
C GLY A 21 -2.66 -0.86 5.76
N ILE A 22 -2.05 -0.57 4.63
CA ILE A 22 -1.95 -1.55 3.55
C ILE A 22 -0.77 -2.49 3.82
N VAL A 23 -1.00 -3.79 3.71
CA VAL A 23 0.04 -4.82 3.64
C VAL A 23 0.87 -4.49 2.41
N ASN A 24 2.04 -3.91 2.64
CA ASN A 24 2.79 -3.28 1.56
C ASN A 24 3.55 -4.33 0.72
N ILE A 25 4.14 -3.82 -0.38
CA ILE A 25 5.07 -4.53 -1.29
C ILE A 25 6.19 -5.31 -0.56
N ILE A 26 6.61 -4.81 0.61
CA ILE A 26 7.79 -5.21 1.34
C ILE A 26 7.50 -6.40 2.27
N GLU A 27 6.29 -6.48 2.83
CA GLU A 27 5.94 -7.48 3.86
C GLU A 27 5.57 -8.85 3.28
N ASN A 28 4.81 -8.91 2.18
CA ASN A 28 4.30 -10.18 1.64
C ASN A 28 4.76 -10.52 0.22
N ILE A 29 5.47 -9.62 -0.48
CA ILE A 29 5.92 -9.80 -1.89
C ILE A 29 4.84 -10.51 -2.73
N SER A 30 3.62 -9.97 -2.74
CA SER A 30 2.52 -10.41 -3.61
C SER A 30 2.52 -9.64 -4.94
N LEU A 31 3.64 -9.01 -5.32
CA LEU A 31 3.71 -8.24 -6.57
C LEU A 31 3.63 -9.17 -7.77
N LYS A 32 2.72 -8.89 -8.71
CA LYS A 32 2.71 -9.60 -10.00
C LYS A 32 3.95 -9.22 -10.82
N ARG A 33 4.45 -7.99 -10.64
CA ARG A 33 5.71 -7.50 -11.23
C ARG A 33 6.75 -7.25 -10.15
N ILE A 34 7.49 -8.27 -9.75
CA ILE A 34 8.57 -8.11 -8.77
C ILE A 34 9.71 -7.29 -9.42
N PRO A 35 10.16 -6.18 -8.79
CA PRO A 35 11.25 -5.36 -9.31
C PRO A 35 12.53 -6.15 -9.56
N HIS A 36 13.20 -5.88 -10.69
CA HIS A 36 14.49 -6.52 -10.99
C HIS A 36 15.64 -5.82 -10.28
N ASN A 37 15.61 -4.49 -10.22
CA ASN A 37 16.56 -3.68 -9.47
C ASN A 37 15.82 -2.55 -8.76
N LEU A 38 16.42 -2.03 -7.68
CA LEU A 38 15.93 -0.90 -6.92
C LEU A 38 17.01 0.18 -6.82
N LEU A 39 16.62 1.44 -7.02
CA LEU A 39 17.41 2.62 -6.68
C LEU A 39 16.87 3.19 -5.36
N LEU A 40 17.72 3.28 -4.34
CA LEU A 40 17.35 3.65 -2.97
C LEU A 40 17.39 5.17 -2.80
N LEU A 41 16.21 5.76 -2.59
CA LEU A 41 15.99 7.21 -2.60
C LEU A 41 16.43 7.93 -1.32
N ASN A 42 16.53 7.19 -0.21
CA ASN A 42 16.96 7.74 1.07
C ASN A 42 18.47 7.60 1.32
N ASN A 43 19.23 7.14 0.32
CA ASN A 43 20.68 6.90 0.35
C ASN A 43 21.17 6.11 1.59
N ARG A 44 20.30 5.27 2.17
CA ARG A 44 20.65 4.46 3.34
C ARG A 44 21.45 3.25 2.90
N LYS A 45 22.71 3.19 3.31
CA LYS A 45 23.58 2.03 3.08
C LYS A 45 22.96 0.77 3.67
N HIS A 46 22.93 -0.29 2.87
CA HIS A 46 22.53 -1.63 3.26
C HIS A 46 23.54 -2.65 2.72
N GLU A 47 23.74 -3.78 3.39
CA GLU A 47 24.72 -4.82 2.99
C GLU A 47 24.42 -5.41 1.60
N LEU A 48 23.14 -5.50 1.24
CA LEU A 48 22.65 -5.96 -0.07
C LEU A 48 22.65 -4.85 -1.15
N SER A 49 23.18 -3.67 -0.85
CA SER A 49 23.20 -2.53 -1.77
C SER A 49 24.63 -2.11 -2.11
N THR A 50 24.83 -1.61 -3.33
CA THR A 50 26.09 -1.04 -3.80
C THR A 50 25.89 0.43 -4.13
N TYR A 51 26.87 1.28 -3.82
CA TYR A 51 26.83 2.69 -4.20
C TYR A 51 27.04 2.83 -5.71
N ASP A 52 26.19 3.61 -6.36
CA ASP A 52 26.28 3.94 -7.78
C ASP A 52 26.86 5.35 -7.97
N ASN A 53 28.03 5.43 -8.61
CA ASN A 53 28.74 6.71 -8.77
C ASN A 53 28.04 7.69 -9.71
N TYR A 54 27.21 7.18 -10.64
CA TYR A 54 26.55 8.03 -11.64
C TYR A 54 25.37 8.79 -11.03
N THR A 55 24.50 8.06 -10.34
CA THR A 55 23.31 8.63 -9.68
C THR A 55 23.61 9.22 -8.31
N GLY A 56 24.71 8.81 -7.67
CA GLY A 56 25.04 9.19 -6.30
C GLY A 56 24.17 8.52 -5.24
N LEU A 57 23.49 7.41 -5.60
CA LEU A 57 22.55 6.69 -4.75
C LEU A 57 22.95 5.22 -4.63
N HIS A 58 22.45 4.55 -3.60
CA HIS A 58 22.59 3.11 -3.47
C HIS A 58 21.62 2.37 -4.40
N ILE A 59 22.08 1.26 -4.98
CA ILE A 59 21.26 0.34 -5.78
C ILE A 59 21.27 -1.07 -5.21
N VAL A 60 20.15 -1.77 -5.35
CA VAL A 60 20.02 -3.21 -5.12
C VAL A 60 19.76 -3.85 -6.48
N LYS A 61 20.65 -4.74 -6.91
CA LYS A 61 20.59 -5.34 -8.24
C LYS A 61 20.15 -6.79 -8.17
N GLU A 62 19.53 -7.27 -9.24
CA GLU A 62 19.02 -8.63 -9.41
C GLU A 62 17.81 -8.95 -8.52
N GLN A 63 16.82 -9.59 -9.13
CA GLN A 63 15.52 -9.84 -8.51
C GLN A 63 15.60 -10.63 -7.20
N ASP A 64 16.47 -11.64 -7.11
CA ASP A 64 16.64 -12.44 -5.88
C ASP A 64 17.20 -11.61 -4.71
N THR A 65 18.14 -10.72 -5.00
CA THR A 65 18.72 -9.84 -3.99
C THR A 65 17.74 -8.73 -3.59
N VAL A 66 16.95 -8.22 -4.55
CA VAL A 66 15.81 -7.34 -4.26
C VAL A 66 14.82 -8.03 -3.33
N ILE A 67 14.42 -9.28 -3.59
CA ILE A 67 13.51 -10.03 -2.72
C ILE A 67 14.08 -10.16 -1.30
N ARG A 68 15.37 -10.51 -1.17
CA ARG A 68 16.04 -10.60 0.15
C ARG A 68 16.08 -9.25 0.86
N TYR A 69 16.36 -8.19 0.12
CA TYR A 69 16.37 -6.82 0.64
C TYR A 69 15.00 -6.38 1.14
N LEU A 70 13.94 -6.57 0.34
CA LEU A 70 12.58 -6.23 0.75
C LEU A 70 12.17 -7.02 2.00
N LYS A 71 12.49 -8.33 2.07
CA LYS A 71 12.25 -9.13 3.26
C LYS A 71 13.02 -8.61 4.48
N SER A 72 14.28 -8.21 4.34
CA SER A 72 15.09 -7.75 5.47
C SER A 72 14.56 -6.45 6.09
N ILE A 73 14.04 -5.54 5.27
CA ILE A 73 13.50 -4.25 5.72
C ILE A 73 12.00 -4.31 6.11
N SER A 74 11.34 -5.45 5.96
CA SER A 74 9.88 -5.59 6.17
C SER A 74 9.41 -5.22 7.57
N ASN A 75 10.21 -5.49 8.59
CA ASN A 75 9.89 -5.19 9.99
C ASN A 75 10.46 -3.85 10.46
N GLU A 76 11.12 -3.09 9.59
CA GLU A 76 11.66 -1.79 9.96
C GLU A 76 10.56 -0.74 10.08
N ALA A 77 10.62 0.05 11.16
CA ALA A 77 9.67 1.14 11.39
C ALA A 77 9.77 2.24 10.33
N ASN A 78 10.98 2.51 9.82
CA ASN A 78 11.22 3.49 8.77
C ASN A 78 11.79 2.79 7.53
N LYS A 79 10.88 2.29 6.69
CA LYS A 79 11.22 1.56 5.48
C LYS A 79 11.88 2.51 4.47
N PRO A 80 12.97 2.10 3.81
CA PRO A 80 13.61 2.92 2.79
C PRO A 80 12.70 3.13 1.57
N SER A 81 12.69 4.35 1.06
CA SER A 81 12.01 4.70 -0.19
C SER A 81 12.86 4.27 -1.38
N TRP A 82 12.22 3.83 -2.45
CA TRP A 82 12.91 3.29 -3.63
C TRP A 82 12.09 3.48 -4.92
N ILE A 83 12.79 3.42 -6.06
CA ILE A 83 12.21 3.32 -7.40
C ILE A 83 12.78 2.07 -8.07
N ASP A 84 11.92 1.29 -8.75
CA ASP A 84 12.41 0.14 -9.52
C ASP A 84 13.01 0.57 -10.86
N PHE A 85 13.95 -0.22 -11.37
CA PHE A 85 14.45 -0.04 -12.73
C PHE A 85 14.83 -1.38 -13.36
N SER A 86 14.73 -1.46 -14.68
CA SER A 86 14.95 -2.70 -15.43
C SER A 86 16.42 -2.94 -15.78
N ASN A 87 17.16 -1.88 -16.14
CA ASN A 87 18.48 -2.00 -16.75
C ASN A 87 19.45 -0.92 -16.24
N ILE A 88 20.68 -1.33 -15.88
CA ILE A 88 21.70 -0.44 -15.29
C ILE A 88 22.32 0.49 -16.33
N GLU A 89 22.51 0.04 -17.56
CA GLU A 89 23.03 0.87 -18.65
C GLU A 89 22.08 2.03 -18.96
N MET A 90 20.76 1.80 -18.89
CA MET A 90 19.75 2.84 -19.06
C MET A 90 19.64 3.77 -17.85
N LEU A 91 19.87 3.27 -16.63
CA LEU A 91 20.03 4.10 -15.43
C LEU A 91 21.18 5.10 -15.63
N HIS A 92 22.31 4.66 -16.18
CA HIS A 92 23.48 5.49 -16.48
C HIS A 92 23.31 6.44 -17.67
N GLN A 93 22.12 6.46 -18.28
CA GLN A 93 21.75 7.42 -19.31
C GLN A 93 20.78 8.49 -18.79
N LEU A 94 20.36 8.44 -17.52
CA LEU A 94 19.51 9.47 -16.94
C LEU A 94 20.17 10.85 -17.05
N THR A 95 19.47 11.82 -17.60
CA THR A 95 19.96 13.19 -17.67
C THR A 95 20.09 13.79 -16.26
N PRO A 96 20.90 14.85 -16.08
CA PRO A 96 20.92 15.59 -14.82
C PRO A 96 19.53 16.08 -14.37
N VAL A 97 18.65 16.40 -15.32
CA VAL A 97 17.26 16.77 -15.06
C VAL A 97 16.47 15.59 -14.47
N GLU A 98 16.50 14.42 -15.11
CA GLU A 98 15.82 13.23 -14.60
C GLU A 98 16.36 12.80 -13.22
N ILE A 99 17.68 12.91 -12.97
CA ILE A 99 18.26 12.65 -11.64
C ILE A 99 17.71 13.67 -10.62
N SER A 100 17.63 14.95 -10.99
CA SER A 100 17.09 15.99 -10.11
C SER A 100 15.60 15.77 -9.78
N GLU A 101 14.83 15.23 -10.72
CA GLU A 101 13.42 14.88 -10.50
C GLU A 101 13.27 13.70 -9.54
N ILE A 102 14.13 12.69 -9.66
CA ILE A 102 14.18 11.56 -8.71
C ILE A 102 14.52 12.06 -7.30
N LEU A 103 15.51 12.95 -7.17
CA LEU A 103 15.87 13.57 -5.89
C LEU A 103 14.74 14.44 -5.34
N TYR A 104 14.04 15.18 -6.20
CA TYR A 104 12.86 15.96 -5.82
C TYR A 104 11.73 15.06 -5.33
N ILE A 105 11.43 13.95 -6.01
CA ILE A 105 10.43 12.97 -5.55
C ILE A 105 10.81 12.41 -4.18
N ALA A 106 12.07 12.06 -3.97
CA ALA A 106 12.57 11.56 -2.70
C ALA A 106 12.40 12.57 -1.56
N HIS A 107 12.58 13.86 -1.84
CA HIS A 107 12.52 14.92 -0.85
C HIS A 107 11.09 15.45 -0.61
N ALA A 108 10.41 15.86 -1.68
CA ALA A 108 9.11 16.52 -1.65
C ALA A 108 7.93 15.53 -1.63
N HIS A 109 8.19 14.23 -1.85
CA HIS A 109 7.15 13.21 -1.99
C HIS A 109 6.12 13.54 -3.08
N ASN A 110 6.56 14.28 -4.09
CA ASN A 110 5.76 14.79 -5.19
C ASN A 110 6.59 14.82 -6.49
N TYR A 111 5.93 14.82 -7.63
CA TYR A 111 6.57 14.76 -8.93
C TYR A 111 6.50 16.12 -9.66
N LEU A 112 7.50 16.42 -10.49
CA LEU A 112 7.49 17.60 -11.38
C LEU A 112 6.88 17.26 -12.74
N HIS A 113 7.23 16.09 -13.26
CA HIS A 113 6.71 15.49 -14.49
C HIS A 113 6.28 14.04 -14.21
N SER A 114 5.92 13.29 -15.26
CA SER A 114 5.53 11.88 -15.11
C SER A 114 6.45 11.11 -14.15
N PRO A 115 5.91 10.45 -13.12
CA PRO A 115 6.70 9.62 -12.19
C PRO A 115 7.19 8.31 -12.84
N PHE A 116 6.88 8.10 -14.12
CA PHE A 116 7.28 6.94 -14.90
C PHE A 116 8.30 7.34 -15.96
N TYR A 117 9.56 7.01 -15.67
CA TYR A 117 10.73 7.33 -16.48
C TYR A 117 10.89 6.29 -17.59
N TYR A 118 11.06 6.76 -18.82
CA TYR A 118 11.28 5.89 -19.97
C TYR A 118 12.58 5.07 -19.82
N LYS A 119 13.66 5.66 -19.30
CA LYS A 119 14.94 4.95 -19.16
C LYS A 119 14.91 3.89 -18.07
N LEU A 120 14.20 4.15 -16.97
CA LEU A 120 14.08 3.18 -15.87
C LEU A 120 13.10 2.06 -16.20
N GLN A 121 12.09 2.35 -17.02
CA GLN A 121 10.92 1.47 -17.23
C GLN A 121 10.29 1.06 -15.89
N ASN A 122 10.28 2.00 -14.92
CA ASN A 122 9.84 1.74 -13.56
C ASN A 122 8.35 1.44 -13.50
N ASN A 123 7.94 0.44 -12.72
CA ASN A 123 6.54 0.12 -12.43
C ASN A 123 6.08 0.74 -11.12
N TYR A 124 7.00 1.05 -10.22
CA TYR A 124 6.73 1.52 -8.88
C TYR A 124 7.68 2.65 -8.47
N ILE A 125 7.14 3.62 -7.74
CA ILE A 125 7.95 4.42 -6.81
C ILE A 125 7.32 4.23 -5.44
N TYR A 126 8.08 3.67 -4.49
CA TYR A 126 7.65 3.46 -3.12
C TYR A 126 8.24 4.55 -2.22
N LEU A 127 7.37 5.33 -1.60
CA LEU A 127 7.77 6.37 -0.65
C LEU A 127 7.18 6.08 0.73
N THR A 128 8.03 6.14 1.75
CA THR A 128 7.62 6.09 3.15
C THR A 128 7.47 7.50 3.68
N LEU A 129 6.30 7.79 4.23
CA LEU A 129 5.94 9.08 4.80
C LEU A 129 5.85 8.97 6.34
N PRO A 130 5.83 10.10 7.07
CA PRO A 130 5.56 10.11 8.50
C PRO A 130 4.26 9.39 8.87
N ASN A 131 4.13 8.99 10.15
CA ASN A 131 2.92 8.37 10.71
C ASN A 131 2.47 7.08 10.00
N ASN A 132 3.44 6.28 9.52
CA ASN A 132 3.24 5.01 8.80
C ASN A 132 2.48 5.13 7.49
N PHE A 133 2.36 6.35 6.93
CA PHE A 133 1.81 6.50 5.59
C PHE A 133 2.81 6.00 4.54
N THR A 134 2.26 5.53 3.45
CA THR A 134 3.01 5.20 2.25
C THR A 134 2.38 5.91 1.07
N LYS A 135 3.21 6.44 0.17
CA LYS A 135 2.77 6.93 -1.13
C LYS A 135 3.45 6.07 -2.17
N VAL A 136 2.65 5.35 -2.95
CA VAL A 136 3.16 4.45 -3.98
C VAL A 136 2.60 4.85 -5.33
N TYR A 137 3.50 5.13 -6.26
CA TYR A 137 3.16 5.33 -7.66
C TYR A 137 3.07 3.97 -8.32
N TYR A 138 1.96 3.65 -8.97
CA TYR A 138 1.74 2.35 -9.61
C TYR A 138 1.58 2.55 -11.11
N ARG A 139 2.44 1.96 -11.94
CA ARG A 139 2.21 1.98 -13.40
C ARG A 139 0.91 1.25 -13.75
N HIS A 140 0.56 0.23 -12.97
CA HIS A 140 -0.65 -0.57 -13.10
C HIS A 140 -1.40 -0.60 -11.77
N LEU A 141 -2.52 0.13 -11.68
CA LEU A 141 -3.31 0.25 -10.45
C LEU A 141 -3.85 -1.10 -9.95
N GLU A 142 -3.98 -2.10 -10.82
CA GLU A 142 -4.41 -3.45 -10.45
C GLU A 142 -3.56 -4.07 -9.34
N GLU A 143 -2.26 -3.77 -9.33
CA GLU A 143 -1.32 -4.27 -8.31
C GLU A 143 -1.66 -3.73 -6.91
N PHE A 144 -2.18 -2.50 -6.84
CA PHE A 144 -2.68 -1.93 -5.60
C PHE A 144 -3.97 -2.61 -5.14
N LEU A 145 -4.89 -2.93 -6.07
CA LEU A 145 -6.16 -3.57 -5.73
C LEU A 145 -5.96 -4.96 -5.12
N ASP A 146 -4.97 -5.71 -5.59
CA ASP A 146 -4.60 -6.99 -4.98
C ASP A 146 -4.10 -6.78 -3.54
N GLN A 147 -3.20 -5.81 -3.33
CA GLN A 147 -2.69 -5.47 -1.99
C GLN A 147 -3.80 -5.01 -1.04
N PHE A 148 -4.73 -4.19 -1.52
CA PHE A 148 -5.90 -3.77 -0.78
C PHE A 148 -6.74 -4.98 -0.36
N THR A 149 -7.02 -5.88 -1.30
CA THR A 149 -7.80 -7.09 -1.05
C THR A 149 -7.17 -7.99 0.01
N ASP A 150 -5.86 -8.22 -0.08
CA ASP A 150 -5.09 -8.98 0.91
C ASP A 150 -5.14 -8.30 2.29
N SER A 151 -5.00 -6.98 2.32
CA SER A 151 -5.03 -6.17 3.55
C SER A 151 -6.36 -6.24 4.29
N ILE A 152 -7.46 -6.23 3.54
CA ILE A 152 -8.82 -6.34 4.06
C ILE A 152 -9.08 -7.75 4.57
N THR A 153 -8.72 -8.76 3.77
CA THR A 153 -8.88 -10.17 4.12
C THR A 153 -8.11 -10.49 5.40
N LEU A 154 -6.84 -10.08 5.50
CA LEU A 154 -6.01 -10.33 6.68
C LEU A 154 -6.66 -9.79 7.97
N ARG A 155 -7.15 -8.56 7.94
CA ARG A 155 -7.76 -7.92 9.11
C ARG A 155 -9.07 -8.54 9.53
N MET A 156 -9.91 -8.90 8.55
CA MET A 156 -11.15 -9.60 8.84
C MET A 156 -10.87 -10.98 9.43
N LYS A 157 -9.87 -11.69 8.89
CA LYS A 157 -9.43 -13.01 9.40
C LYS A 157 -8.98 -12.90 10.85
N GLU A 158 -8.18 -11.88 11.17
CA GLU A 158 -7.75 -11.64 12.54
C GLU A 158 -8.92 -11.38 13.48
N LYS A 159 -9.91 -10.58 13.08
CA LYS A 159 -11.08 -10.35 13.93
C LYS A 159 -11.92 -11.61 14.13
N VAL A 160 -12.21 -12.34 13.06
CA VAL A 160 -12.96 -13.61 13.12
C VAL A 160 -12.30 -14.58 14.10
N ASN A 161 -10.97 -14.56 14.17
CA ASN A 161 -10.18 -15.42 15.05
C ASN A 161 -9.78 -14.77 16.40
N GLU A 162 -10.17 -13.53 16.70
CA GLU A 162 -9.72 -12.78 17.89
C GLU A 162 -10.11 -13.46 19.20
N LYS A 163 -11.31 -14.06 19.25
CA LYS A 163 -11.86 -14.73 20.45
C LYS A 163 -11.59 -16.24 20.49
N ARG A 164 -10.76 -16.75 19.57
CA ARG A 164 -10.44 -18.18 19.48
C ARG A 164 -9.57 -18.61 20.66
N ARG A 165 -9.88 -19.76 21.27
CA ARG A 165 -8.98 -20.40 22.24
C ARG A 165 -7.78 -21.02 21.51
N PHE A 166 -6.61 -21.02 22.14
CA PHE A 166 -5.37 -21.49 21.52
C PHE A 166 -5.41 -22.94 20.98
N TYR A 167 -6.30 -23.80 21.50
CA TYR A 167 -6.49 -25.18 21.02
C TYR A 167 -7.46 -25.35 19.84
N GLN A 168 -8.32 -24.38 19.57
CA GLN A 168 -9.25 -24.45 18.43
C GLN A 168 -8.47 -24.31 17.13
N LYS A 169 -8.97 -24.75 15.97
CA LYS A 169 -8.34 -24.45 14.67
C LYS A 169 -8.71 -23.06 14.18
N GLU A 170 -7.85 -22.46 13.35
CA GLU A 170 -8.13 -21.15 12.75
C GLU A 170 -9.29 -21.29 11.78
N ARG A 171 -10.28 -20.39 11.87
CA ARG A 171 -11.29 -20.27 10.82
C ARG A 171 -10.61 -19.62 9.62
N THR A 172 -10.64 -20.33 8.49
CA THR A 172 -10.37 -19.74 7.19
C THR A 172 -11.49 -18.77 6.84
N ILE A 173 -11.18 -17.77 6.03
CA ILE A 173 -12.19 -16.87 5.47
C ILE A 173 -12.02 -16.83 3.95
N ALA A 174 -13.11 -16.61 3.23
CA ALA A 174 -13.02 -16.33 1.81
C ALA A 174 -12.24 -15.01 1.58
N PRO A 175 -11.36 -14.94 0.56
CA PRO A 175 -10.71 -13.68 0.23
C PRO A 175 -11.75 -12.63 -0.12
N PHE A 176 -11.49 -11.38 0.26
CA PHE A 176 -12.30 -10.26 -0.23
C PHE A 176 -12.24 -10.26 -1.75
N ILE A 177 -13.35 -9.99 -2.42
CA ILE A 177 -13.40 -9.83 -3.87
C ILE A 177 -14.01 -8.48 -4.13
N VAL A 178 -13.31 -7.65 -4.89
CA VAL A 178 -13.79 -6.32 -5.29
C VAL A 178 -15.07 -6.50 -6.13
N PRO A 179 -16.26 -6.17 -5.62
CA PRO A 179 -17.52 -6.46 -6.32
C PRO A 179 -17.65 -5.63 -7.60
N GLU A 180 -17.27 -4.34 -7.52
CA GLU A 180 -17.27 -3.39 -8.63
C GLU A 180 -16.01 -2.52 -8.57
N LYS A 181 -15.03 -2.81 -9.45
CA LYS A 181 -13.73 -2.12 -9.47
C LYS A 181 -13.88 -0.60 -9.66
N ASN A 182 -14.77 -0.17 -10.54
CA ASN A 182 -14.95 1.25 -10.85
C ASN A 182 -15.49 2.04 -9.67
N ASP A 183 -16.41 1.45 -8.92
CA ASP A 183 -16.98 2.04 -7.71
C ASP A 183 -15.95 2.17 -6.60
N LEU A 184 -15.16 1.12 -6.39
CA LEU A 184 -14.07 1.16 -5.42
C LEU A 184 -13.02 2.22 -5.79
N ILE A 185 -12.71 2.36 -7.08
CA ILE A 185 -11.81 3.43 -7.56
C ILE A 185 -12.42 4.82 -7.30
N ARG A 186 -13.74 5.02 -7.50
CA ARG A 186 -14.41 6.28 -7.17
C ARG A 186 -14.28 6.60 -5.70
N LEU A 187 -14.53 5.62 -4.83
CA LEU A 187 -14.33 5.77 -3.39
C LEU A 187 -12.89 6.17 -3.06
N PHE A 188 -11.88 5.50 -3.63
CA PHE A 188 -10.49 5.86 -3.39
C PHE A 188 -10.14 7.29 -3.79
N LYS A 189 -10.80 7.89 -4.80
CA LYS A 189 -10.56 9.30 -5.17
C LYS A 189 -11.03 10.29 -4.11
N GLU A 190 -12.04 9.93 -3.33
CA GLU A 190 -12.57 10.76 -2.23
C GLU A 190 -11.74 10.59 -0.95
N GLY A 191 -10.83 9.61 -0.90
CA GLY A 191 -10.09 9.26 0.31
C GLY A 191 -10.99 8.49 1.28
N ILE A 192 -10.88 7.17 1.32
CA ILE A 192 -11.67 6.35 2.25
C ILE A 192 -10.86 5.82 3.41
N CYS A 193 -11.56 5.61 4.52
CA CYS A 193 -11.06 4.92 5.69
C CYS A 193 -12.01 3.79 6.09
N ILE A 194 -11.49 2.58 6.23
CA ILE A 194 -12.18 1.42 6.80
C ILE A 194 -11.65 1.21 8.22
N SER A 195 -12.54 1.32 9.21
CA SER A 195 -12.19 1.22 10.64
C SER A 195 -12.47 -0.18 11.19
N PHE A 196 -11.47 -1.05 11.21
CA PHE A 196 -11.57 -2.38 11.85
C PHE A 196 -11.58 -2.30 13.39
N ARG A 197 -11.20 -1.15 13.97
CA ARG A 197 -11.33 -0.89 15.40
C ARG A 197 -12.80 -0.72 15.83
N GLN A 198 -13.63 -0.12 14.97
CA GLN A 198 -15.06 0.12 15.21
C GLN A 198 -15.95 -0.96 14.58
N MET A 199 -15.40 -2.17 14.40
CA MET A 199 -16.13 -3.25 13.77
C MET A 199 -17.22 -3.80 14.72
N THR A 200 -18.44 -3.89 14.20
CA THR A 200 -19.57 -4.50 14.91
C THR A 200 -19.68 -5.98 14.54
N VAL A 201 -20.10 -6.81 15.50
CA VAL A 201 -20.27 -8.26 15.31
C VAL A 201 -21.65 -8.66 15.81
N ILE A 202 -22.48 -9.18 14.90
CA ILE A 202 -23.83 -9.67 15.20
C ILE A 202 -23.91 -11.11 14.71
N GLY A 203 -23.87 -12.06 15.65
CA GLY A 203 -23.73 -13.49 15.31
C GLY A 203 -22.40 -13.76 14.60
N ASP A 204 -22.47 -14.30 13.39
CA ASP A 204 -21.32 -14.57 12.50
C ASP A 204 -21.17 -13.50 11.39
N THR A 205 -21.85 -12.36 11.52
CA THR A 205 -21.71 -11.21 10.62
C THR A 205 -20.82 -10.14 11.24
N TYR A 206 -19.79 -9.72 10.50
CA TYR A 206 -18.76 -8.75 10.88
C TYR A 206 -18.88 -7.53 9.98
N SER A 207 -19.08 -6.33 10.54
CA SER A 207 -19.33 -5.10 9.77
C SER A 207 -18.36 -3.99 10.17
N ALA A 208 -17.44 -3.65 9.27
CA ALA A 208 -16.46 -2.58 9.45
C ALA A 208 -16.97 -1.29 8.79
N PRO A 209 -17.13 -0.18 9.53
CA PRO A 209 -17.65 1.06 8.97
C PRO A 209 -16.66 1.74 8.03
N LEU A 210 -17.21 2.37 6.98
CA LEU A 210 -16.52 3.17 5.98
C LEU A 210 -16.77 4.67 6.22
N PHE A 211 -15.70 5.45 6.10
CA PHE A 211 -15.72 6.90 6.22
C PHE A 211 -15.02 7.53 5.02
N ILE A 212 -15.43 8.75 4.65
CA ILE A 212 -14.66 9.62 3.77
C ILE A 212 -13.74 10.47 4.65
N VAL A 213 -12.46 10.46 4.31
CA VAL A 213 -11.40 11.21 4.98
C VAL A 213 -10.59 11.86 3.87
N GLU A 214 -10.96 13.08 3.51
CA GLU A 214 -10.28 13.84 2.46
C GLU A 214 -8.89 14.30 2.94
N ASP A 215 -8.82 15.50 3.53
CA ASP A 215 -7.57 16.14 3.99
C ASP A 215 -7.33 16.01 5.50
N GLN A 216 -8.34 15.55 6.26
CA GLN A 216 -8.30 15.47 7.72
C GLN A 216 -7.60 14.20 8.24
N LEU A 217 -6.36 13.96 7.80
CA LEU A 217 -5.59 12.75 8.14
C LEU A 217 -5.35 12.57 9.65
N SER A 218 -5.39 13.66 10.44
CA SER A 218 -5.32 13.59 11.90
C SER A 218 -6.49 12.82 12.53
N MET A 219 -7.63 12.70 11.84
CA MET A 219 -8.76 11.91 12.32
C MET A 219 -8.46 10.41 12.38
N LEU A 220 -7.49 9.92 11.59
CA LEU A 220 -7.16 8.49 11.54
C LEU A 220 -6.61 7.95 12.87
N ASP A 221 -6.11 8.78 13.76
CA ASP A 221 -5.58 8.31 15.05
C ASP A 221 -6.69 8.10 16.09
N GLY A 222 -7.79 8.85 15.96
CA GLY A 222 -8.96 8.84 16.84
C GLY A 222 -10.11 7.95 16.33
N GLN A 223 -11.14 7.75 17.15
CA GLN A 223 -12.37 7.10 16.70
C GLN A 223 -13.21 8.07 15.87
N PHE A 224 -13.85 7.56 14.81
CA PHE A 224 -14.78 8.32 13.99
C PHE A 224 -16.16 8.36 14.64
N ASP A 225 -16.92 9.44 14.44
CA ASP A 225 -18.34 9.47 14.76
C ASP A 225 -19.08 8.52 13.81
N GLU A 226 -19.70 7.46 14.34
CA GLU A 226 -20.43 6.45 13.56
C GLU A 226 -21.56 7.07 12.72
N ARG A 227 -22.09 8.23 13.10
CA ARG A 227 -23.11 8.95 12.33
C ARG A 227 -22.59 9.50 11.00
N THR A 228 -21.27 9.64 10.87
CA THR A 228 -20.59 10.09 9.65
C THR A 228 -20.21 8.95 8.71
N ALA A 229 -20.47 7.69 9.12
CA ALA A 229 -20.21 6.54 8.26
C ALA A 229 -21.06 6.62 6.99
N ILE A 230 -20.42 6.38 5.85
CA ILE A 230 -21.06 6.37 4.53
C ILE A 230 -21.51 4.97 4.11
N GLY A 231 -21.12 3.95 4.88
CA GLY A 231 -21.37 2.56 4.57
C GLY A 231 -20.59 1.60 5.47
N ASP A 232 -20.64 0.33 5.09
CA ASP A 232 -20.02 -0.78 5.80
C ASP A 232 -19.45 -1.82 4.82
N LEU A 233 -18.29 -2.35 5.19
CA LEU A 233 -17.73 -3.57 4.64
C LEU A 233 -18.17 -4.73 5.53
N ILE A 234 -18.98 -5.61 4.97
CA ILE A 234 -19.64 -6.68 5.70
C ILE A 234 -19.09 -8.03 5.23
N TYR A 235 -18.71 -8.87 6.19
CA TYR A 235 -18.38 -10.27 5.98
C TYR A 235 -19.35 -11.18 6.76
N ASP A 236 -19.98 -12.11 6.06
CA ASP A 236 -20.80 -13.16 6.64
C ASP A 236 -19.99 -14.46 6.69
N ALA A 237 -19.60 -14.89 7.90
CA ALA A 237 -18.77 -16.08 8.08
C ALA A 237 -19.53 -17.40 7.92
N ASN A 238 -20.87 -17.39 7.95
CA ASN A 238 -21.67 -18.60 7.68
C ASN A 238 -21.77 -18.88 6.19
N ASN A 239 -21.97 -17.83 5.39
CA ASN A 239 -22.09 -17.93 3.94
C ASN A 239 -20.75 -17.72 3.21
N GLU A 240 -19.70 -17.32 3.92
CA GLU A 240 -18.39 -16.92 3.38
C GLU A 240 -18.49 -15.85 2.28
N THR A 241 -19.40 -14.88 2.47
CA THR A 241 -19.66 -13.83 1.48
C THR A 241 -19.27 -12.45 1.98
N TRP A 242 -18.85 -11.61 1.03
CA TRP A 242 -18.52 -10.20 1.25
C TRP A 242 -19.58 -9.30 0.62
N LYS A 243 -19.89 -8.20 1.30
CA LYS A 243 -20.75 -7.13 0.78
C LYS A 243 -20.14 -5.78 1.13
N LEU A 244 -20.14 -4.89 0.16
CA LEU A 244 -19.75 -3.49 0.36
C LEU A 244 -21.02 -2.64 0.20
N ASN A 245 -21.59 -2.20 1.31
CA ASN A 245 -22.82 -1.41 1.32
C ASN A 245 -22.45 0.03 1.59
N TYR A 246 -22.68 0.94 0.64
CA TYR A 246 -22.39 2.35 0.84
C TYR A 246 -23.40 3.22 0.09
N LYS A 247 -23.52 4.48 0.51
CA LYS A 247 -24.33 5.50 -0.17
C LYS A 247 -23.40 6.61 -0.65
N ILE A 248 -23.12 6.66 -1.95
CA ILE A 248 -22.56 7.88 -2.56
C ILE A 248 -23.71 8.90 -2.61
N LYS A 249 -23.48 10.08 -2.04
CA LYS A 249 -24.38 11.22 -2.22
C LYS A 249 -24.18 11.85 -3.59
#